data_AF-A0A3P8RM70-F1
#
_entry.id   AF-A0A3P8RM70-F1
#
_cell.length_a   1.000
_cell.length_b   1.000
_cell.length_c   1.000
_cell.angle_alpha   90.00
_cell.angle_beta   90.00
_cell.angle_gamma   90.00
#
_symmetry.space_group_name_H-M   'P 1'
#
loop_
_entity.id
_entity.type
_entity.pdbx_description
1 polymer ?
#
loop_
_entity_poly.entity_id
_entity_poly.type
_entity_poly.pdbx_seq_one_letter_code
_entity_poly.pdbx_strand_id
1 'polypeptide(L)'
;MANFHLYFASCALLLILRPSTGLPVRNLSPEYHAQCPELFKNLLLNIKEVLKSDDLCSSIMSDTVAIKSKAETVLACAPALAQTSSCIGQSSSSFSENECLSNITKDLAHYDALIQSYLNSSLKSPEKEAKLLNPTLGIIKSLRENCSLKAAEDDDSSEEDVAQTWDAGSFNNRQEMCKMMRGFYVRTITINRAMGYISAGDYKK
;
A
#
# COMPACT_ATOMS: atom_id res chain seq x y z
N MET A 1 -29.68 -46.20 12.62
CA MET A 1 -28.86 -45.23 13.37
C MET A 1 -27.46 -45.12 12.75
N ALA A 2 -27.34 -44.50 11.58
CA ALA A 2 -26.05 -44.33 10.89
C ALA A 2 -25.80 -42.90 10.35
N ASN A 3 -26.83 -42.04 10.38
CA ASN A 3 -26.74 -40.68 9.82
C ASN A 3 -26.21 -39.60 10.79
N PHE A 4 -26.08 -39.90 12.09
CA PHE A 4 -25.58 -38.92 13.06
C PHE A 4 -24.04 -38.84 13.13
N HIS A 5 -23.33 -39.90 12.69
CA HIS A 5 -21.87 -39.92 12.72
C HIS A 5 -21.22 -39.15 11.55
N LEU A 6 -21.93 -39.01 10.42
CA LEU A 6 -21.43 -38.27 9.25
C LEU A 6 -21.44 -36.75 9.47
N TYR A 7 -22.46 -36.20 10.14
CA TYR A 7 -22.52 -34.77 10.44
C TYR A 7 -21.45 -34.32 11.44
N PHE A 8 -21.11 -35.18 12.41
CA PHE A 8 -20.07 -34.86 13.41
C PHE A 8 -18.66 -34.86 12.80
N ALA A 9 -18.39 -35.74 11.83
CA ALA A 9 -17.14 -35.77 11.10
C ALA A 9 -16.96 -34.56 10.17
N SER A 10 -18.04 -34.04 9.58
CA SER A 10 -18.00 -32.83 8.74
C SER A 10 -17.78 -31.55 9.55
N CYS A 11 -18.25 -31.46 10.79
CA CYS A 11 -17.98 -30.31 11.67
C CYS A 11 -16.55 -30.30 12.23
N ALA A 12 -15.91 -31.47 12.39
CA ALA A 12 -14.54 -31.56 12.89
C ALA A 12 -13.48 -31.06 11.87
N LEU A 13 -13.79 -31.12 10.57
CA LEU A 13 -12.89 -30.66 9.49
C LEU A 13 -12.83 -29.13 9.34
N LEU A 14 -13.79 -28.37 9.90
CA LEU A 14 -13.81 -26.90 9.84
C LEU A 14 -12.95 -26.22 10.91
N LEU A 15 -12.41 -26.98 11.87
CA LEU A 15 -11.58 -26.44 12.96
C LEU A 15 -10.08 -26.33 12.60
N ILE A 16 -9.68 -26.68 11.37
CA ILE A 16 -8.29 -26.58 10.90
C ILE A 16 -8.04 -25.24 10.17
N LEU A 17 -9.00 -24.30 10.15
CA LEU A 17 -8.68 -22.92 9.80
C LEU A 17 -7.93 -22.27 10.97
N ARG A 18 -6.60 -22.31 10.91
CA ARG A 18 -5.78 -21.41 11.72
C ARG A 18 -6.20 -19.98 11.36
N PRO A 19 -6.69 -19.16 12.30
CA PRO A 19 -6.81 -17.75 12.03
C PRO A 19 -5.42 -17.23 11.70
N SER A 20 -5.26 -16.59 10.55
CA SER A 20 -4.08 -15.79 10.26
C SER A 20 -4.06 -14.64 11.27
N THR A 21 -3.47 -14.87 12.44
CA THR A 21 -3.27 -13.82 13.43
C THR A 21 -2.18 -12.90 12.90
N GLY A 22 -2.57 -11.69 12.51
CA GLY A 22 -1.60 -10.60 12.35
C GLY A 22 -0.96 -10.38 13.71
N LEU A 23 0.28 -10.84 13.89
CA LEU A 23 1.05 -10.58 15.10
C LEU A 23 1.32 -9.06 15.18
N PRO A 24 1.25 -8.46 16.37
CA PRO A 24 1.67 -7.08 16.56
C PRO A 24 3.13 -6.93 16.13
N VAL A 25 3.43 -5.79 15.50
CA VAL A 25 4.79 -5.42 15.09
C VAL A 25 5.72 -5.58 16.29
N ARG A 26 6.70 -6.48 16.18
CA ARG A 26 7.71 -6.68 17.22
C ARG A 26 8.65 -5.47 17.23
N ASN A 27 9.02 -4.98 18.41
CA ASN A 27 9.99 -3.89 18.52
C ASN A 27 11.36 -4.31 17.97
N LEU A 28 11.97 -3.37 17.25
CA LEU A 28 12.96 -3.50 16.18
C LEU A 28 14.41 -3.80 16.60
N SER A 29 15.15 -4.37 15.63
CA SER A 29 16.61 -4.37 15.53
C SER A 29 17.17 -2.96 15.29
N PRO A 30 18.32 -2.57 15.89
CA PRO A 30 18.86 -1.20 15.85
C PRO A 30 19.44 -0.72 14.50
N GLU A 31 19.42 -1.53 13.45
CA GLU A 31 20.03 -1.20 12.14
C GLU A 31 19.09 -0.48 11.15
N TYR A 32 17.78 -0.45 11.40
CA TYR A 32 16.81 0.25 10.52
C TYR A 32 16.50 1.65 11.08
N HIS A 33 16.56 2.69 10.23
CA HIS A 33 16.33 4.09 10.62
C HIS A 33 15.08 4.21 11.51
N ALA A 34 15.29 4.54 12.79
CA ALA A 34 14.25 4.46 13.84
C ALA A 34 12.97 5.26 13.53
N GLN A 35 13.03 6.20 12.59
CA GLN A 35 11.92 7.06 12.18
C GLN A 35 11.02 6.45 11.09
N CYS A 36 11.50 5.48 10.31
CA CYS A 36 10.80 5.01 9.11
C CYS A 36 9.49 4.28 9.38
N PRO A 37 9.39 3.37 10.36
CA PRO A 37 8.11 2.74 10.71
C PRO A 37 7.04 3.78 11.07
N GLU A 38 7.41 4.84 11.80
CA GLU A 38 6.47 5.90 12.17
C GLU A 38 6.06 6.76 10.95
N LEU A 39 6.99 7.07 10.03
CA LEU A 39 6.66 7.79 8.80
C LEU A 39 5.68 6.99 7.92
N PHE A 40 5.87 5.68 7.76
CA PHE A 40 4.95 4.84 6.99
C PHE A 40 3.57 4.73 7.64
N LYS A 41 3.52 4.67 8.97
CA LYS A 41 2.27 4.72 9.73
C LYS A 41 1.57 6.07 9.57
N ASN A 42 2.32 7.17 9.63
CA ASN A 42 1.79 8.51 9.41
C ASN A 42 1.21 8.66 8.00
N LEU A 43 1.86 8.10 6.97
CA LEU A 43 1.33 8.08 5.62
C LEU A 43 -0.03 7.38 5.55
N LEU A 44 -0.13 6.18 6.14
CA LEU A 44 -1.38 5.42 6.19
C LEU A 44 -2.51 6.20 6.89
N LEU A 45 -2.22 6.80 8.04
CA LEU A 45 -3.19 7.57 8.81
C LEU A 45 -3.61 8.84 8.07
N ASN A 46 -2.67 9.53 7.42
CA ASN A 46 -2.94 10.73 6.65
C ASN A 46 -3.86 10.41 5.44
N ILE A 47 -3.55 9.37 4.66
CA ILE A 47 -4.41 8.94 3.54
C ILE A 47 -5.81 8.56 4.04
N LYS A 48 -5.90 7.86 5.17
CA LYS A 48 -7.19 7.52 5.79
C LYS A 48 -8.02 8.77 6.10
N GLU A 49 -7.38 9.84 6.55
CA GLU A 49 -8.06 11.11 6.82
C GLU A 49 -8.47 11.83 5.53
N VAL A 50 -7.60 11.84 4.51
CA VAL A 50 -7.94 12.35 3.17
C VAL A 50 -9.21 11.68 2.63
N LEU A 51 -9.32 10.35 2.77
CA LEU A 51 -10.46 9.59 2.28
C LEU A 51 -11.76 9.81 3.05
N LYS A 52 -11.69 10.31 4.29
CA LYS A 52 -12.87 10.72 5.07
C LYS A 52 -13.33 12.13 4.76
N SER A 53 -12.46 12.95 4.16
CA SER A 53 -12.78 14.34 3.89
C SER A 53 -13.85 14.49 2.84
N ASP A 54 -14.78 15.40 3.11
CA ASP A 54 -15.80 15.81 2.16
C ASP A 54 -15.23 16.62 0.98
N ASP A 55 -14.00 17.14 1.10
CA ASP A 55 -13.44 17.98 0.05
C ASP A 55 -12.92 17.15 -1.13
N LEU A 56 -12.51 15.89 -0.92
CA LEU A 56 -12.03 15.01 -1.99
C LEU A 56 -13.03 13.92 -2.37
N CYS A 57 -13.58 13.18 -1.40
CA CYS A 57 -14.38 11.98 -1.70
C CYS A 57 -15.89 12.13 -1.45
N SER A 58 -16.39 13.30 -0.99
CA SER A 58 -17.84 13.47 -0.77
C SER A 58 -18.65 13.22 -2.03
N SER A 59 -19.88 12.75 -1.89
CA SER A 59 -20.79 12.55 -3.03
C SER A 59 -20.27 11.63 -4.15
N ILE A 60 -19.11 11.00 -3.96
CA ILE A 60 -18.55 9.97 -4.85
C ILE A 60 -18.91 8.63 -4.22
N MET A 61 -20.09 8.11 -4.57
CA MET A 61 -20.62 6.85 -4.03
C MET A 61 -19.94 5.59 -4.57
N SER A 62 -18.99 5.73 -5.48
CA SER A 62 -18.15 4.63 -5.91
C SER A 62 -17.40 4.08 -4.70
N ASP A 63 -17.25 2.77 -4.59
CA ASP A 63 -16.34 2.04 -3.70
C ASP A 63 -15.08 1.56 -4.45
N THR A 64 -14.98 1.93 -5.72
CA THR A 64 -13.95 1.48 -6.63
C THR A 64 -12.58 1.95 -6.17
N VAL A 65 -11.62 1.04 -6.31
CA VAL A 65 -10.21 1.23 -6.02
C VAL A 65 -9.47 1.17 -7.34
N ALA A 66 -8.64 2.16 -7.61
CA ALA A 66 -7.77 2.17 -8.79
C ALA A 66 -6.31 2.14 -8.34
N ILE A 67 -5.54 1.17 -8.83
CA ILE A 67 -4.11 1.06 -8.59
C ILE A 67 -3.46 1.02 -9.97
N LYS A 68 -2.79 2.12 -10.34
CA LYS A 68 -2.12 2.28 -11.64
C LYS A 68 -0.60 2.22 -11.56
N SER A 69 -0.04 2.19 -10.35
CA SER A 69 1.38 1.92 -10.17
C SER A 69 1.74 0.57 -10.79
N LYS A 70 2.82 0.57 -11.58
CA LYS A 70 3.39 -0.64 -12.20
C LYS A 70 4.22 -1.46 -11.21
N ALA A 71 4.40 -0.99 -9.98
CA ALA A 71 5.17 -1.69 -8.97
C ALA A 71 4.50 -3.00 -8.53
N GLU A 72 5.30 -4.06 -8.49
CA GLU A 72 4.90 -5.39 -8.06
C GLU A 72 5.00 -5.56 -6.54
N THR A 73 4.77 -4.48 -5.77
CA THR A 73 4.94 -4.44 -4.31
C THR A 73 4.23 -5.57 -3.56
N VAL A 74 3.05 -6.01 -4.03
CA VAL A 74 2.35 -7.14 -3.39
C VAL A 74 3.13 -8.45 -3.52
N LEU A 75 3.77 -8.68 -4.67
CA LEU A 75 4.59 -9.87 -4.93
C LEU A 75 5.97 -9.73 -4.29
N ALA A 76 6.67 -8.63 -4.54
CA ALA A 76 8.02 -8.38 -4.04
C ALA A 76 8.10 -8.33 -2.51
N CYS A 77 7.05 -7.86 -1.84
CA CYS A 77 6.98 -7.79 -0.38
C CYS A 77 6.19 -8.94 0.26
N ALA A 78 5.84 -9.98 -0.50
CA ALA A 78 5.23 -11.17 0.08
C ALA A 78 6.24 -11.87 1.01
N PRO A 79 5.84 -12.27 2.22
CA PRO A 79 6.75 -12.96 3.14
C PRO A 79 7.21 -14.29 2.53
N ALA A 80 8.45 -14.69 2.85
CA ALA A 80 8.96 -16.00 2.46
C ALA A 80 8.04 -17.10 3.02
N LEU A 81 7.53 -17.97 2.15
CA LEU A 81 6.65 -19.04 2.58
C LEU A 81 7.46 -20.07 3.38
N ALA A 82 7.21 -20.14 4.70
CA ALA A 82 7.44 -21.39 5.41
C ALA A 82 6.58 -22.46 4.73
N GLN A 83 7.11 -23.67 4.50
CA GLN A 83 6.53 -24.80 3.74
C GLN A 83 5.12 -25.28 4.18
N THR A 84 4.42 -24.55 5.05
CA THR A 84 3.16 -24.91 5.71
C THR A 84 1.96 -24.05 5.30
N SER A 85 2.11 -23.06 4.41
CA SER A 85 0.96 -22.28 3.92
C SER A 85 0.26 -22.99 2.76
N SER A 86 -0.93 -23.53 3.00
CA SER A 86 -1.73 -24.35 2.07
C SER A 86 -2.40 -23.58 0.91
N CYS A 87 -1.90 -22.40 0.53
CA CYS A 87 -2.47 -21.65 -0.59
C CYS A 87 -1.94 -22.22 -1.92
N ILE A 88 -2.83 -22.84 -2.70
CA ILE A 88 -2.51 -23.41 -4.03
C ILE A 88 -2.17 -22.28 -5.01
N GLY A 89 -0.97 -22.30 -5.57
CA GLY A 89 -0.55 -21.43 -6.68
C GLY A 89 0.53 -20.38 -6.38
N GLN A 90 1.22 -20.45 -5.22
CA GLN A 90 2.26 -19.47 -4.88
C GLN A 90 3.66 -20.00 -5.18
N SER A 91 4.44 -19.19 -5.90
CA SER A 91 5.84 -19.46 -6.25
C SER A 91 6.72 -19.49 -4.99
N SER A 92 7.68 -20.41 -4.95
CA SER A 92 8.63 -20.62 -3.86
C SER A 92 9.73 -19.54 -3.79
N SER A 93 9.37 -18.27 -4.02
CA SER A 93 10.30 -17.16 -4.04
C SER A 93 10.82 -16.86 -2.64
N SER A 94 12.14 -16.71 -2.49
CA SER A 94 12.75 -16.16 -1.28
C SER A 94 12.47 -14.66 -1.19
N PHE A 95 12.13 -14.16 -0.01
CA PHE A 95 11.93 -12.73 0.21
C PHE A 95 13.24 -11.95 -0.02
N SER A 96 13.16 -10.88 -0.81
CA SER A 96 14.26 -9.94 -1.04
C SER A 96 13.90 -8.57 -0.48
N GLU A 97 14.61 -8.15 0.57
CA GLU A 97 14.40 -6.83 1.19
C GLU A 97 14.60 -5.70 0.18
N ASN A 98 15.67 -5.77 -0.62
CA ASN A 98 15.99 -4.75 -1.61
C ASN A 98 14.92 -4.67 -2.71
N GLU A 99 14.40 -5.81 -3.17
CA GLU A 99 13.35 -5.86 -4.18
C GLU A 99 12.02 -5.29 -3.65
N CYS A 100 11.68 -5.63 -2.41
CA CYS A 100 10.52 -5.06 -1.73
C CYS A 100 10.67 -3.53 -1.58
N LEU A 101 11.79 -3.04 -1.04
CA LEU A 101 12.04 -1.60 -0.87
C LEU A 101 12.08 -0.84 -2.21
N SER A 102 12.62 -1.45 -3.26
CA SER A 102 12.61 -0.88 -4.62
C SER A 102 11.18 -0.70 -5.14
N ASN A 103 10.33 -1.72 -5.01
CA ASN A 103 8.92 -1.62 -5.43
C ASN A 103 8.12 -0.62 -4.57
N ILE A 104 8.38 -0.56 -3.26
CA ILE A 104 7.82 0.48 -2.39
C ILE A 104 8.23 1.89 -2.88
N THR A 105 9.49 2.05 -3.28
CA THR A 105 10.01 3.33 -3.80
C THR A 105 9.29 3.74 -5.09
N LYS A 106 9.05 2.79 -6.00
CA LYS A 106 8.26 3.01 -7.23
C LYS A 106 6.82 3.40 -6.91
N ASP A 107 6.15 2.69 -5.99
CA ASP A 107 4.80 3.05 -5.53
C ASP A 107 4.78 4.50 -4.99
N LEU A 108 5.72 4.88 -4.13
CA LEU A 108 5.77 6.23 -3.56
C LEU A 108 6.04 7.30 -4.62
N ALA A 109 6.94 7.05 -5.57
CA ALA A 109 7.20 7.97 -6.68
C ALA A 109 5.97 8.15 -7.58
N HIS A 110 5.27 7.06 -7.88
CA HIS A 110 4.04 7.09 -8.66
C HIS A 110 2.97 7.97 -8.00
N TYR A 111 2.69 7.75 -6.70
CA TYR A 111 1.67 8.54 -6.00
C TYR A 111 2.09 10.00 -5.75
N ASP A 112 3.38 10.28 -5.54
CA ASP A 112 3.91 11.65 -5.49
C ASP A 112 3.60 12.39 -6.80
N ALA A 113 3.98 11.81 -7.93
CA ALA A 113 3.76 12.40 -9.25
C ALA A 113 2.26 12.51 -9.60
N LEU A 114 1.45 11.51 -9.23
CA LEU A 114 0.00 11.54 -9.39
C LEU A 114 -0.65 12.69 -8.62
N ILE A 115 -0.32 12.84 -7.32
CA ILE A 115 -0.89 13.90 -6.47
C ILE A 115 -0.48 15.28 -7.00
N GLN A 116 0.79 15.46 -7.38
CA GLN A 116 1.27 16.71 -7.96
C GLN A 116 0.55 17.04 -9.28
N SER A 117 0.41 16.05 -10.17
CA SER A 117 -0.31 16.20 -11.44
C SER A 117 -1.78 16.58 -11.21
N TYR A 118 -2.45 15.95 -10.24
CA TYR A 118 -3.81 16.29 -9.85
C TYR A 118 -3.94 17.74 -9.36
N LEU A 119 -3.02 18.20 -8.50
CA LEU A 119 -3.04 19.56 -7.96
C LEU A 119 -2.81 20.64 -9.02
N ASN A 120 -2.20 20.27 -10.16
CA ASN A 120 -2.03 21.13 -11.32
C ASN A 120 -3.20 21.05 -12.32
N SER A 121 -4.21 20.21 -12.06
CA SER A 121 -5.38 20.01 -12.91
C SER A 121 -6.53 20.98 -12.57
N SER A 122 -7.66 20.82 -13.25
CA SER A 122 -8.91 21.52 -12.92
C SER A 122 -9.48 20.99 -11.60
N LEU A 123 -9.35 21.80 -10.53
CA LEU A 123 -9.82 21.47 -9.17
C LEU A 123 -11.19 22.11 -8.87
N LYS A 124 -11.96 21.48 -7.98
CA LYS A 124 -13.25 22.03 -7.52
C LYS A 124 -13.04 23.13 -6.48
N SER A 125 -12.07 22.94 -5.61
CA SER A 125 -11.74 23.87 -4.51
C SER A 125 -10.23 23.83 -4.25
N PRO A 126 -9.43 24.56 -5.07
CA PRO A 126 -7.97 24.47 -5.06
C PRO A 126 -7.33 24.56 -3.67
N GLU A 127 -7.74 25.55 -2.86
CA GLU A 127 -7.19 25.76 -1.52
C GLU A 127 -7.47 24.57 -0.58
N LYS A 128 -8.72 24.06 -0.59
CA LYS A 128 -9.12 22.96 0.30
C LYS A 128 -8.46 21.64 -0.11
N GLU A 129 -8.45 21.35 -1.40
CA GLU A 129 -7.88 20.12 -1.94
C GLU A 129 -6.36 20.11 -1.79
N ALA A 130 -5.68 21.23 -2.03
CA ALA A 130 -4.25 21.36 -1.77
C ALA A 130 -3.92 21.23 -0.27
N LYS A 131 -4.68 21.89 0.61
CA LYS A 131 -4.52 21.75 2.06
C LYS A 131 -4.67 20.31 2.53
N LEU A 132 -5.55 19.54 1.87
CA LEU A 132 -5.81 18.15 2.18
C LEU A 132 -4.68 17.22 1.70
N LEU A 133 -4.15 17.45 0.49
CA LEU A 133 -3.20 16.55 -0.18
C LEU A 133 -1.71 16.88 0.07
N ASN A 134 -1.38 18.16 0.31
CA ASN A 134 0.00 18.58 0.58
C ASN A 134 0.67 17.86 1.78
N PRO A 135 -0.04 17.56 2.89
CA PRO A 135 0.53 16.73 3.95
C PRO A 135 0.98 15.35 3.47
N THR A 136 0.24 14.72 2.55
CA THR A 136 0.62 13.42 1.96
C THR A 136 1.92 13.55 1.18
N LEU A 137 2.06 14.58 0.33
CA LEU A 137 3.30 14.88 -0.40
C LEU A 137 4.49 15.08 0.55
N GLY A 138 4.29 15.84 1.63
CA GLY A 138 5.33 16.08 2.65
C GLY A 138 5.79 14.79 3.33
N ILE A 139 4.89 13.85 3.62
CA ILE A 139 5.23 12.55 4.20
C ILE A 139 5.97 11.68 3.18
N ILE A 140 5.52 11.62 1.92
CA ILE A 140 6.21 10.85 0.86
C ILE A 140 7.64 11.37 0.67
N LYS A 141 7.83 12.69 0.59
CA LYS A 141 9.16 13.29 0.51
C LYS A 141 10.03 12.88 1.70
N SER A 142 9.49 12.97 2.91
CA SER A 142 10.19 12.58 4.14
C SER A 142 10.59 11.10 4.13
N LEU A 143 9.74 10.20 3.62
CA LEU A 143 10.06 8.79 3.45
C LEU A 143 11.21 8.57 2.46
N ARG A 144 11.17 9.24 1.31
CA ARG A 144 12.21 9.15 0.27
C ARG A 144 13.57 9.63 0.78
N GLU A 145 13.59 10.69 1.58
CA GLU A 145 14.82 11.28 2.12
C GLU A 145 15.40 10.50 3.31
N ASN A 146 14.54 9.98 4.21
CA ASN A 146 14.98 9.44 5.50
C ASN A 146 15.00 7.90 5.59
N CYS A 147 14.45 7.18 4.61
CA CYS A 147 14.27 5.71 4.69
C CYS A 147 15.04 4.90 3.67
N SER A 148 16.13 5.45 3.13
CA SER A 148 16.96 4.78 2.10
C SER A 148 16.17 4.35 0.85
N LEU A 149 15.02 5.00 0.60
CA LEU A 149 14.16 4.79 -0.57
C LEU A 149 14.61 5.70 -1.72
N LYS A 150 15.90 5.63 -2.07
CA LYS A 150 16.41 6.31 -3.24
C LYS A 150 15.93 5.56 -4.48
N ALA A 151 15.51 6.31 -5.50
CA ALA A 151 15.27 5.71 -6.81
C ALA A 151 16.56 5.03 -7.27
N ALA A 152 16.49 3.77 -7.70
CA ALA A 152 17.61 3.13 -8.36
C ALA A 152 17.95 3.98 -9.61
N GLU A 153 19.19 4.43 -9.74
CA GLU A 153 19.63 5.32 -10.83
C GLU A 153 19.77 4.59 -12.18
N ASP A 154 19.53 3.29 -12.27
CA ASP A 154 19.76 2.53 -13.51
C ASP A 154 18.52 1.76 -13.99
N ASP A 155 18.19 2.04 -15.26
CA ASP A 155 17.70 1.09 -16.27
C ASP A 155 16.20 0.84 -16.48
N ASP A 156 15.36 1.88 -16.36
CA ASP A 156 14.26 2.03 -17.34
C ASP A 156 13.81 3.49 -17.43
N SER A 157 14.37 4.21 -18.39
CA SER A 157 13.88 5.51 -18.87
C SER A 157 12.57 5.37 -19.66
N SER A 158 11.68 4.44 -19.27
CA SER A 158 10.27 4.76 -19.42
C SER A 158 10.01 5.80 -18.35
N GLU A 159 10.03 7.07 -18.74
CA GLU A 159 9.15 8.07 -18.12
C GLU A 159 7.86 7.33 -17.79
N GLU A 160 7.66 6.96 -16.52
CA GLU A 160 6.44 6.26 -16.14
C GLU A 160 5.33 7.14 -16.69
N ASP A 161 4.38 6.52 -17.39
CA ASP A 161 3.23 7.16 -17.98
C ASP A 161 2.35 7.73 -16.84
N VAL A 162 2.85 8.75 -16.15
CA VAL A 162 2.16 9.61 -15.18
C VAL A 162 1.42 10.71 -15.95
N ALA A 163 1.30 10.60 -17.27
CA ALA A 163 0.31 11.33 -18.04
C ALA A 163 -1.09 10.77 -17.73
N GLN A 164 -1.44 10.72 -16.44
CA GLN A 164 -2.83 10.72 -16.01
C GLN A 164 -3.41 11.99 -16.61
N THR A 165 -4.09 11.81 -17.73
CA THR A 165 -4.74 12.90 -18.43
C THR A 165 -5.96 13.25 -17.60
N TRP A 166 -5.92 14.42 -16.98
CA TRP A 166 -7.04 14.97 -16.25
C TRP A 166 -8.00 15.62 -17.23
N ASP A 167 -9.29 15.44 -16.99
CA ASP A 167 -10.33 16.09 -17.76
C ASP A 167 -10.35 17.61 -17.47
N ALA A 168 -11.01 18.37 -18.35
CA ALA A 168 -11.32 19.78 -18.05
C ALA A 168 -12.30 19.93 -16.87
N GLY A 169 -13.09 18.89 -16.58
CA GLY A 169 -14.11 18.88 -15.54
C GLY A 169 -13.57 18.45 -14.17
N SER A 170 -13.68 19.34 -13.18
CA SER A 170 -13.18 19.08 -11.83
C SER A 170 -13.90 17.94 -11.09
N PHE A 171 -15.16 17.63 -11.43
CA PHE A 171 -15.89 16.51 -10.82
C PHE A 171 -15.28 15.15 -11.21
N ASN A 172 -15.01 14.92 -12.49
CA ASN A 172 -14.41 13.68 -12.98
C ASN A 172 -13.00 13.49 -12.42
N ASN A 173 -12.19 14.55 -12.44
CA ASN A 173 -10.84 14.52 -11.86
C ASN A 173 -10.90 14.13 -10.40
N ARG A 174 -11.80 14.74 -9.63
CA ARG A 174 -11.97 14.44 -8.22
C ARG A 174 -12.44 13.00 -7.98
N GLN A 175 -13.33 12.50 -8.82
CA GLN A 175 -13.77 11.11 -8.78
C GLN A 175 -12.62 10.13 -9.03
N GLU A 176 -11.82 10.37 -10.07
CA GLU A 176 -10.64 9.55 -10.37
C GLU A 176 -9.60 9.64 -9.27
N MET A 177 -9.32 10.83 -8.76
CA MET A 177 -8.39 11.04 -7.65
C MET A 177 -8.84 10.31 -6.38
N CYS A 178 -10.15 10.33 -6.07
CA CYS A 178 -10.69 9.57 -4.95
C CYS A 178 -10.46 8.05 -5.12
N LYS A 179 -10.65 7.50 -6.32
CA LYS A 179 -10.37 6.07 -6.62
C LYS A 179 -8.88 5.74 -6.45
N MET A 180 -8.00 6.63 -6.91
CA MET A 180 -6.55 6.47 -6.77
C MET A 180 -6.10 6.53 -5.32
N MET A 181 -6.61 7.48 -4.53
CA MET A 181 -6.26 7.60 -3.11
C MET A 181 -6.72 6.38 -2.30
N ARG A 182 -7.81 5.71 -2.69
CA ARG A 182 -8.19 4.42 -2.12
C ARG A 182 -7.24 3.30 -2.52
N GLY A 183 -6.77 3.29 -3.78
CA GLY A 183 -5.69 2.41 -4.21
C GLY A 183 -4.44 2.61 -3.38
N PHE A 184 -4.09 3.86 -3.13
CA PHE A 184 -2.95 4.22 -2.31
C PHE A 184 -3.12 3.76 -0.86
N TYR A 185 -4.33 3.87 -0.31
CA TYR A 185 -4.64 3.36 1.03
C TYR A 185 -4.41 1.85 1.14
N VAL A 186 -4.87 1.08 0.16
CA VAL A 186 -4.63 -0.38 0.11
C VAL A 186 -3.14 -0.69 -0.03
N ARG A 187 -2.42 0.05 -0.89
CA ARG A 187 -0.96 -0.10 -1.04
C ARG A 187 -0.22 0.24 0.25
N THR A 188 -0.59 1.31 0.95
CA THR A 188 0.06 1.69 2.21
C THR A 188 -0.21 0.73 3.36
N ILE A 189 -1.35 0.03 3.37
CA ILE A 189 -1.55 -1.11 4.29
C ILE A 189 -0.53 -2.21 4.01
N THR A 190 -0.35 -2.56 2.73
CA THR A 190 0.62 -3.59 2.31
C THR A 190 2.05 -3.18 2.69
N ILE A 191 2.42 -1.94 2.40
CA ILE A 191 3.71 -1.35 2.75
C ILE A 191 3.93 -1.40 4.27
N ASN A 192 2.97 -0.96 5.09
CA ASN A 192 3.12 -0.99 6.55
C ASN A 192 3.33 -2.41 7.08
N ARG A 193 2.68 -3.42 6.50
CA ARG A 193 2.89 -4.83 6.85
C ARG A 193 4.30 -5.29 6.47
N ALA A 194 4.75 -4.98 5.26
CA ALA A 194 6.09 -5.31 4.78
C ALA A 194 7.17 -4.68 5.65
N MET A 195 7.01 -3.40 6.00
CA MET A 195 7.90 -2.69 6.90
C MET A 195 7.95 -3.36 8.27
N GLY A 196 6.81 -3.78 8.83
CA GLY A 196 6.77 -4.55 10.07
C GLY A 196 7.51 -5.88 9.98
N TYR A 197 7.42 -6.57 8.85
CA TYR A 197 8.11 -7.84 8.59
C TYR A 197 9.64 -7.67 8.47
N ILE A 198 10.10 -6.66 7.72
CA ILE A 198 11.51 -6.27 7.60
C ILE A 198 12.05 -5.89 8.99
N SER A 199 11.31 -5.05 9.70
CA SER A 199 11.63 -4.54 11.03
C SER A 199 11.82 -5.65 12.08
N ALA A 200 11.01 -6.72 11.98
CA ALA A 200 11.10 -7.88 12.87
C ALA A 200 12.28 -8.82 12.53
N GLY A 201 12.91 -8.65 11.36
CA GLY A 201 13.97 -9.53 10.87
C GLY A 201 13.49 -10.95 10.56
N ASP A 202 12.18 -11.15 10.38
CA ASP A 202 11.58 -12.49 10.23
C ASP A 202 12.00 -13.19 8.93
N TYR A 203 12.50 -12.44 7.94
CA TYR A 203 13.07 -12.95 6.70
C TYR A 203 14.50 -13.49 6.83
N LYS A 204 15.20 -13.18 7.93
CA LYS A 204 16.57 -13.66 8.19
C LYS A 204 16.61 -15.02 8.91
N LYS A 205 15.46 -15.60 9.23
CA LYS A 205 15.30 -16.84 10.00
C LYS A 205 15.06 -18.03 9.09
#